data_AF-A0A495ZBD9-F1
#
_entry.id   AF-A0A495ZBD9-F1
#
_cell.length_a   1.000
_cell.length_b   1.000
_cell.length_c   1.000
_cell.angle_alpha   90.00
_cell.angle_beta   90.00
_cell.angle_gamma   90.00
#
_symmetry.space_group_name_H-M   'P 1'
#
loop_
_entity.id
_entity.type
_entity.pdbx_description
1 polymer ?
#
loop_
_entity_poly.entity_id
_entity_poly.type
_entity_poly.pdbx_seq_one_letter_code
_entity_poly.pdbx_strand_id
1 'polypeptide(L)'
;MSSLNFNHHFPFEKTIQLYGDRAGGQGNFEFAGFAQLKEAKIVLLKGNTESLKQPADWRRFLRLINLAQRLQKPLLLWNLPLVHIATIQHPTSLALGNAIQNTKLQLLKLPQPIITFFDGNYEWNELIRELGWADGSIIVKPEDGSIIVKPEKEKLSALSKLKRQNLKIVREQDDGPQQILDLLQEVSKISREELVVTRLESFSLSVENQR
;
A
#
# COMPACT_ATOMS: atom_id res chain seq x y z
N MET A 1 -23.54 24.78 -8.34
CA MET A 1 -22.73 23.96 -7.42
C MET A 1 -21.85 23.05 -8.26
N SER A 2 -20.64 23.51 -8.57
CA SER A 2 -19.65 22.78 -9.37
C SER A 2 -19.01 21.69 -8.52
N SER A 3 -19.28 20.44 -8.85
CA SER A 3 -18.50 19.30 -8.37
C SER A 3 -17.03 19.54 -8.69
N LEU A 4 -16.16 19.51 -7.68
CA LEU A 4 -14.71 19.54 -7.82
C LEU A 4 -14.26 18.24 -8.51
N ASN A 5 -14.42 18.19 -9.84
CA ASN A 5 -13.85 17.14 -10.68
C ASN A 5 -12.35 17.44 -10.84
N PHE A 6 -11.55 16.97 -9.89
CA PHE A 6 -10.13 16.79 -10.14
C PHE A 6 -9.97 15.53 -11.00
N ASN A 7 -10.04 15.72 -12.32
CA ASN A 7 -9.63 14.73 -13.31
C ASN A 7 -8.12 14.51 -13.22
N HIS A 8 -7.72 13.59 -12.34
CA HIS A 8 -6.64 12.67 -12.66
C HIS A 8 -7.31 11.36 -13.04
N HIS A 9 -6.86 10.74 -14.14
CA HIS A 9 -7.36 9.49 -14.70
C HIS A 9 -7.28 8.35 -13.68
N PHE A 10 -8.22 8.36 -12.75
CA PHE A 10 -8.36 7.34 -11.75
C PHE A 10 -9.51 6.45 -12.16
N PRO A 11 -9.41 5.13 -11.96
CA PRO A 11 -10.50 4.23 -12.26
C PRO A 11 -11.66 4.33 -11.27
N PHE A 12 -11.67 5.35 -10.40
CA PHE A 12 -12.61 5.51 -9.30
C PHE A 12 -13.79 6.38 -9.73
N GLU A 13 -14.99 5.86 -9.56
CA GLU A 13 -16.24 6.52 -9.92
C GLU A 13 -16.57 7.69 -8.99
N LYS A 14 -16.18 7.58 -7.71
CA LYS A 14 -16.37 8.62 -6.69
C LYS A 14 -15.16 8.70 -5.78
N THR A 15 -14.74 9.91 -5.47
CA THR A 15 -13.61 10.16 -4.56
C THR A 15 -13.93 11.27 -3.57
N ILE A 16 -13.37 11.14 -2.37
CA ILE A 16 -13.38 12.19 -1.34
C ILE A 16 -11.96 12.31 -0.80
N GLN A 17 -11.24 13.36 -1.20
CA GLN A 17 -9.89 13.63 -0.73
C GLN A 17 -9.93 14.19 0.70
N LEU A 18 -9.07 13.64 1.57
CA LEU A 18 -9.00 13.99 2.98
C LEU A 18 -7.64 14.60 3.30
N TYR A 19 -7.63 15.88 3.61
CA TYR A 19 -6.41 16.65 3.90
C TYR A 19 -6.06 16.68 5.39
N GLY A 20 -4.80 16.99 5.68
CA GLY A 20 -4.33 17.32 7.02
C GLY A 20 -4.00 16.11 7.90
N ASP A 21 -3.10 16.30 8.86
CA ASP A 21 -2.77 15.35 9.93
C ASP A 21 -3.50 15.64 11.25
N ARG A 22 -4.31 16.71 11.29
CA ARG A 22 -4.96 17.30 12.49
C ARG A 22 -3.99 17.95 13.49
N ALA A 23 -2.73 18.13 13.12
CA ALA A 23 -1.70 18.86 13.87
C ALA A 23 -1.08 20.00 13.02
N GLY A 24 -1.75 20.43 11.95
CA GLY A 24 -1.35 21.55 11.10
C GLY A 24 -0.57 21.19 9.83
N GLY A 25 -0.18 19.93 9.65
CA GLY A 25 0.54 19.47 8.44
C GLY A 25 -0.41 18.95 7.36
N GLN A 26 -0.22 19.34 6.10
CA GLN A 26 -1.10 18.92 4.99
C GLN A 26 -0.80 17.52 4.45
N GLY A 27 0.47 17.13 4.47
CA GLY A 27 0.99 15.90 3.90
C GLY A 27 1.11 15.92 2.37
N ASN A 28 2.02 15.13 1.79
CA ASN A 28 2.45 15.25 0.38
C ASN A 28 1.98 14.13 -0.58
N PHE A 29 0.91 13.40 -0.24
CA PHE A 29 0.33 12.39 -1.13
C PHE A 29 -0.36 13.01 -2.35
N GLU A 30 -0.24 12.35 -3.51
CA GLU A 30 -1.02 12.66 -4.71
C GLU A 30 -2.52 12.54 -4.44
N PHE A 31 -2.92 11.47 -3.75
CA PHE A 31 -4.27 11.29 -3.25
C PHE A 31 -4.26 10.59 -1.90
N ALA A 32 -5.12 11.01 -0.98
CA ALA A 32 -5.32 10.30 0.28
C ALA A 32 -6.76 10.53 0.75
N GLY A 33 -7.59 9.49 0.81
CA GLY A 33 -9.00 9.63 1.11
C GLY A 33 -9.85 8.41 0.79
N PHE A 34 -11.14 8.64 0.55
CA PHE A 34 -12.05 7.59 0.10
C PHE A 34 -12.12 7.53 -1.41
N ALA A 35 -12.19 6.31 -1.92
CA ALA A 35 -12.46 6.05 -3.32
C ALA A 35 -13.52 4.94 -3.45
N GLN A 36 -14.32 5.03 -4.49
CA GLN A 36 -15.25 3.99 -4.90
C GLN A 36 -14.81 3.42 -6.25
N LEU A 37 -14.61 2.11 -6.29
CA LEU A 37 -14.28 1.34 -7.48
C LEU A 37 -15.41 0.34 -7.74
N LYS A 38 -16.28 0.61 -8.74
CA LYS A 38 -17.55 -0.11 -8.91
C LYS A 38 -18.32 -0.15 -7.58
N GLU A 39 -18.60 -1.33 -7.04
CA GLU A 39 -19.30 -1.50 -5.77
C GLU A 39 -18.37 -1.42 -4.54
N ALA A 40 -17.05 -1.50 -4.72
CA ALA A 40 -16.08 -1.51 -3.64
C ALA A 40 -15.80 -0.09 -3.12
N LYS A 41 -15.96 0.11 -1.82
CA LYS A 41 -15.59 1.34 -1.11
C LYS A 41 -14.28 1.12 -0.36
N ILE A 42 -13.27 1.93 -0.65
CA ILE A 42 -11.88 1.70 -0.26
C ILE A 42 -11.30 2.99 0.34
N VAL A 43 -10.41 2.85 1.32
CA VAL A 43 -9.50 3.95 1.70
C VAL A 43 -8.26 3.87 0.81
N LEU A 44 -8.02 4.90 0.03
CA LEU A 44 -6.92 4.96 -0.94
C LEU A 44 -5.84 5.94 -0.47
N LEU A 45 -4.59 5.49 -0.52
CA LEU A 45 -3.43 6.36 -0.54
C LEU A 45 -2.67 6.14 -1.85
N LYS A 46 -2.50 7.22 -2.61
CA LYS A 46 -1.64 7.25 -3.78
C LYS A 46 -0.47 8.20 -3.54
N GLY A 47 0.71 7.73 -3.86
CA GLY A 47 1.93 8.52 -3.78
C GLY A 47 2.98 8.00 -4.74
N ASN A 48 4.22 8.25 -4.37
CA ASN A 48 5.44 7.88 -5.09
C ASN A 48 6.60 7.85 -4.07
N THR A 49 7.84 7.65 -4.56
CA THR A 49 9.05 7.64 -3.71
C THR A 49 9.28 8.96 -2.96
N GLU A 50 8.74 10.05 -3.47
CA GLU A 50 8.85 11.38 -2.87
C GLU A 50 7.79 11.62 -1.78
N SER A 51 6.82 10.73 -1.65
CA SER A 51 5.81 10.76 -0.59
C SER A 51 6.45 10.43 0.77
N LEU A 52 5.74 10.74 1.86
CA LEU A 52 6.11 10.32 3.22
C LEU A 52 7.40 10.95 3.80
N LYS A 53 7.94 12.03 3.23
CA LYS A 53 9.22 12.65 3.68
C LYS A 53 9.20 13.28 5.06
N GLN A 54 8.03 13.69 5.53
CA GLN A 54 7.86 14.50 6.73
C GLN A 54 7.04 13.76 7.78
N PRO A 55 7.23 14.06 9.08
CA PRO A 55 6.42 13.46 10.14
C PRO A 55 4.90 13.66 9.93
N ALA A 56 4.50 14.77 9.31
CA ALA A 56 3.11 15.06 8.98
C ALA A 56 2.51 14.07 7.96
N ASP A 57 3.31 13.59 7.01
CA ASP A 57 2.86 12.63 6.01
C ASP A 57 2.52 11.29 6.67
N TRP A 58 3.41 10.80 7.55
CA TRP A 58 3.19 9.58 8.32
C TRP A 58 2.00 9.69 9.28
N ARG A 59 1.83 10.84 9.96
CA ARG A 59 0.64 11.08 10.79
C ARG A 59 -0.65 11.10 9.97
N ARG A 60 -0.63 11.68 8.77
CA ARG A 60 -1.77 11.64 7.84
C ARG A 60 -2.07 10.21 7.39
N PHE A 61 -1.04 9.41 7.11
CA PHE A 61 -1.20 8.00 6.80
C PHE A 61 -1.83 7.23 7.96
N LEU A 62 -1.29 7.38 9.17
CA LEU A 62 -1.84 6.79 10.38
C LEU A 62 -3.32 7.15 10.59
N ARG A 63 -3.70 8.40 10.33
CA ARG A 63 -5.10 8.84 10.39
C ARG A 63 -5.99 8.07 9.42
N LEU A 64 -5.49 7.77 8.21
CA LEU A 64 -6.23 7.00 7.20
C LEU A 64 -6.30 5.51 7.53
N ILE A 65 -5.29 4.93 8.15
CA ILE A 65 -5.36 3.56 8.71
C ILE A 65 -6.48 3.49 9.76
N ASN A 66 -6.49 4.42 10.72
CA ASN A 66 -7.54 4.49 11.74
C ASN A 66 -8.94 4.67 11.14
N LEU A 67 -9.02 5.41 10.04
CA LEU A 67 -10.27 5.62 9.32
C LEU A 67 -10.75 4.35 8.61
N ALA A 68 -9.85 3.64 7.93
CA ALA A 68 -10.13 2.34 7.31
C ALA A 68 -10.66 1.34 8.34
N GLN A 69 -10.02 1.29 9.52
CA GLN A 69 -10.47 0.46 10.64
C GLN A 69 -11.88 0.83 11.11
N ARG A 70 -12.13 2.12 11.38
CA ARG A 70 -13.43 2.61 11.89
C ARG A 70 -14.59 2.31 10.94
N LEU A 71 -14.34 2.42 9.64
CA LEU A 71 -15.37 2.16 8.63
C LEU A 71 -15.38 0.72 8.12
N GLN A 72 -14.47 -0.10 8.64
CA GLN A 72 -14.27 -1.49 8.22
C GLN A 72 -14.09 -1.60 6.70
N LYS A 73 -13.27 -0.73 6.13
CA LYS A 73 -12.97 -0.69 4.69
C LYS A 73 -11.55 -1.16 4.39
N PRO A 74 -11.34 -1.84 3.25
CA PRO A 74 -10.01 -2.19 2.81
C PRO A 74 -9.17 -0.94 2.54
N LEU A 75 -7.86 -1.11 2.64
CA LEU A 75 -6.86 -0.09 2.38
C LEU A 75 -6.15 -0.42 1.07
N LEU A 76 -6.11 0.53 0.14
CA LEU A 76 -5.35 0.43 -1.11
C LEU A 76 -4.18 1.41 -1.07
N LEU A 77 -2.98 0.88 -1.27
CA LEU A 77 -1.73 1.63 -1.35
C LEU A 77 -1.25 1.60 -2.80
N TRP A 78 -1.30 2.76 -3.46
CA TRP A 78 -0.94 2.90 -4.88
C TRP A 78 0.40 3.61 -5.00
N ASN A 79 1.37 2.95 -5.63
CA ASN A 79 2.72 3.46 -5.86
C ASN A 79 3.44 3.97 -4.61
N LEU A 80 3.18 3.32 -3.47
CA LEU A 80 3.67 3.77 -2.18
C LEU A 80 4.64 2.74 -1.58
N PRO A 81 5.96 2.85 -1.85
CA PRO A 81 6.97 1.92 -1.34
C PRO A 81 7.32 2.24 0.14
N LEU A 82 6.43 1.82 1.05
CA LEU A 82 6.47 2.13 2.48
C LEU A 82 7.75 1.68 3.17
N VAL A 83 8.22 0.47 2.89
CA VAL A 83 9.40 -0.11 3.53
C VAL A 83 10.65 0.60 3.07
N HIS A 84 10.81 0.81 1.76
CA HIS A 84 11.94 1.54 1.19
C HIS A 84 12.04 2.95 1.81
N ILE A 85 10.96 3.73 1.76
CA ILE A 85 10.90 5.09 2.30
C ILE A 85 11.23 5.07 3.81
N ALA A 86 10.59 4.18 4.56
CA ALA A 86 10.82 4.10 6.00
C ALA A 86 12.26 3.74 6.35
N THR A 87 12.90 2.82 5.63
CA THR A 87 14.30 2.43 5.88
C THR A 87 15.26 3.60 5.69
N ILE A 88 15.06 4.41 4.66
CA ILE A 88 15.90 5.59 4.39
C ILE A 88 15.65 6.70 5.41
N GLN A 89 14.39 6.94 5.78
CA GLN A 89 13.99 8.12 6.52
C GLN A 89 13.95 7.94 8.04
N HIS A 90 13.77 6.72 8.55
CA HIS A 90 13.71 6.43 9.98
C HIS A 90 14.85 7.03 10.81
N PRO A 91 16.13 6.99 10.40
CA PRO A 91 17.22 7.52 11.21
C PRO A 91 17.37 9.05 11.17
N THR A 92 16.60 9.76 10.33
CA THR A 92 16.85 11.19 10.06
C THR A 92 16.43 12.12 11.20
N SER A 93 15.43 11.76 11.99
CA SER A 93 15.05 12.50 13.19
C SER A 93 14.19 11.65 14.12
N LEU A 94 14.20 11.97 15.43
CA LEU A 94 13.35 11.28 16.42
C LEU A 94 11.86 11.44 16.11
N ALA A 95 11.43 12.63 15.67
CA ALA A 95 10.04 12.90 15.34
C ALA A 95 9.56 12.05 14.14
N LEU A 96 10.43 11.87 13.13
CA LEU A 96 10.11 11.05 11.96
C LEU A 96 10.16 9.57 12.29
N GLY A 97 11.19 9.10 13.02
CA GLY A 97 11.29 7.72 13.49
C GLY A 97 10.06 7.28 14.30
N ASN A 98 9.62 8.12 15.24
CA ASN A 98 8.40 7.85 16.04
C ASN A 98 7.14 7.79 15.16
N ALA A 99 6.98 8.71 14.19
CA ALA A 99 5.83 8.72 13.30
C ALA A 99 5.81 7.46 12.41
N ILE A 100 6.96 7.06 11.89
CA ILE A 100 7.14 5.83 11.12
C ILE A 100 6.77 4.61 11.97
N GLN A 101 7.38 4.46 13.15
CA GLN A 101 7.15 3.30 14.02
C GLN A 101 5.68 3.15 14.42
N ASN A 102 5.04 4.24 14.83
CA ASN A 102 3.62 4.23 15.18
C ASN A 102 2.73 3.83 14.00
N THR A 103 3.01 4.37 12.81
CA THR A 103 2.26 4.04 11.59
C THR A 103 2.44 2.58 11.20
N LYS A 104 3.68 2.07 11.24
CA LYS A 104 4.01 0.66 10.95
C LYS A 104 3.26 -0.29 11.89
N LEU A 105 3.30 -0.04 13.19
CA LEU A 105 2.63 -0.88 14.19
C LEU A 105 1.11 -0.92 13.98
N GLN A 106 0.50 0.22 13.63
CA GLN A 106 -0.94 0.29 13.39
C GLN A 106 -1.34 -0.36 12.08
N LEU A 107 -0.51 -0.23 11.03
CA LEU A 107 -0.73 -0.90 9.75
C LEU A 107 -0.71 -2.43 9.91
N LEU A 108 0.28 -2.97 10.64
CA LEU A 108 0.38 -4.41 10.89
C LEU A 108 -0.83 -4.98 11.64
N LYS A 109 -1.44 -4.17 12.52
CA LYS A 109 -2.60 -4.56 13.34
C LYS A 109 -3.96 -4.31 12.66
N LEU A 110 -4.00 -3.71 11.47
CA LEU A 110 -5.26 -3.37 10.80
C LEU A 110 -6.02 -4.65 10.42
N PRO A 111 -7.24 -4.92 10.92
CA PRO A 111 -7.93 -6.18 10.60
C PRO A 111 -8.53 -6.22 9.19
N GLN A 112 -8.52 -5.11 8.46
CA GLN A 112 -9.03 -5.02 7.10
C GLN A 112 -7.97 -5.40 6.06
N PRO A 113 -8.38 -5.90 4.88
CA PRO A 113 -7.46 -6.17 3.77
C PRO A 113 -6.62 -4.96 3.39
N ILE A 114 -5.33 -5.18 3.19
CA ILE A 114 -4.40 -4.19 2.62
C ILE A 114 -3.96 -4.69 1.25
N ILE A 115 -4.21 -3.91 0.20
CA ILE A 115 -3.74 -4.19 -1.15
C ILE A 115 -2.70 -3.15 -1.55
N THR A 116 -1.61 -3.59 -2.17
CA THR A 116 -0.66 -2.70 -2.85
C THR A 116 -0.80 -2.82 -4.37
N PHE A 117 -0.70 -1.69 -5.05
CA PHE A 117 -0.74 -1.61 -6.50
C PHE A 117 0.44 -0.76 -6.97
N PHE A 118 1.26 -1.31 -7.86
CA PHE A 118 2.44 -0.66 -8.42
C PHE A 118 2.33 -0.64 -9.94
N ASP A 119 2.13 0.55 -10.51
CA ASP A 119 2.14 0.80 -11.97
C ASP A 119 3.28 1.72 -12.43
N GLY A 120 4.19 2.07 -11.52
CA GLY A 120 5.42 2.80 -11.84
C GLY A 120 6.62 1.91 -12.16
N ASN A 121 7.72 2.56 -12.56
CA ASN A 121 9.01 1.91 -12.74
C ASN A 121 9.70 1.72 -11.38
N TYR A 122 9.59 0.53 -10.81
CA TYR A 122 10.23 0.15 -9.55
C TYR A 122 11.22 -0.99 -9.75
N GLU A 123 12.31 -0.97 -8.98
CA GLU A 123 13.22 -2.11 -8.95
C GLU A 123 12.59 -3.29 -8.20
N TRP A 124 12.80 -4.49 -8.71
CA TRP A 124 12.17 -5.70 -8.14
C TRP A 124 12.58 -5.96 -6.68
N ASN A 125 13.83 -5.62 -6.33
CA ASN A 125 14.33 -5.74 -4.96
C ASN A 125 13.61 -4.78 -3.98
N GLU A 126 13.16 -3.62 -4.46
CA GLU A 126 12.38 -2.68 -3.66
C GLU A 126 10.97 -3.23 -3.47
N LEU A 127 10.32 -3.68 -4.56
CA LEU A 127 8.96 -4.22 -4.53
C LEU A 127 8.82 -5.43 -3.59
N ILE A 128 9.76 -6.39 -3.63
CA ILE A 128 9.69 -7.60 -2.78
C ILE A 128 9.55 -7.24 -1.30
N ARG A 129 10.24 -6.19 -0.82
CA ARG A 129 10.19 -5.78 0.58
C ARG A 129 8.81 -5.26 0.96
N GLU A 130 8.11 -4.62 0.02
CA GLU A 130 6.76 -4.10 0.21
C GLU A 130 5.70 -5.22 0.31
N LEU A 131 5.94 -6.35 -0.37
CA LEU A 131 4.97 -7.47 -0.42
C LEU A 131 4.67 -8.09 0.95
N GLY A 132 5.60 -8.02 1.90
CA GLY A 132 5.39 -8.56 3.25
C GLY A 132 4.23 -7.87 4.00
N TRP A 133 3.93 -6.62 3.67
CA TRP A 133 3.07 -5.74 4.45
C TRP A 133 1.63 -5.68 3.92
N ALA A 134 1.41 -6.11 2.68
CA ALA A 134 0.11 -6.09 2.01
C ALA A 134 -0.43 -7.51 1.84
N ASP A 135 -1.71 -7.72 2.10
CA ASP A 135 -2.39 -9.01 2.01
C ASP A 135 -2.55 -9.51 0.56
N GLY A 136 -2.51 -8.57 -0.39
CA GLY A 136 -2.36 -8.86 -1.82
C GLY A 136 -1.62 -7.72 -2.52
N SER A 137 -1.00 -8.05 -3.66
CA SER A 137 -0.19 -7.10 -4.42
C SER A 137 -0.39 -7.26 -5.91
N ILE A 138 -0.48 -6.14 -6.61
CA ILE A 138 -0.54 -6.08 -8.07
C ILE A 138 0.66 -5.29 -8.55
N ILE A 139 1.42 -5.87 -9.48
CA ILE A 139 2.56 -5.23 -10.11
C ILE A 139 2.29 -5.20 -11.62
N VAL A 140 2.20 -4.01 -12.18
CA VAL A 140 2.02 -3.78 -13.62
C VAL A 140 3.39 -3.78 -14.28
N LYS A 141 3.49 -4.50 -15.40
CA LYS A 141 4.68 -4.55 -16.24
C LYS A 141 4.59 -3.52 -17.35
N PRO A 142 5.61 -2.64 -17.52
CA PRO A 142 5.69 -1.75 -18.67
C PRO A 142 5.88 -2.56 -19.96
N GLU A 143 5.29 -2.08 -21.05
CA GLU A 143 5.24 -2.78 -22.34
C GLU A 143 6.61 -3.00 -22.99
N ASP A 144 7.58 -2.13 -22.69
CA ASP A 144 8.95 -2.20 -23.19
C ASP A 144 9.77 -3.36 -22.58
N GLY A 145 9.19 -4.09 -21.62
CA GLY A 145 9.86 -5.19 -20.93
C GLY A 145 10.95 -4.72 -19.97
N SER A 146 11.00 -3.43 -19.64
CA SER A 146 12.02 -2.82 -18.77
C SER A 146 11.89 -3.17 -17.29
N ILE A 147 11.02 -4.12 -16.90
CA ILE A 147 11.20 -4.81 -15.61
C ILE A 147 12.47 -5.64 -15.72
N ILE A 148 13.53 -5.01 -15.24
CA ILE A 148 14.84 -5.60 -15.03
C ILE A 148 14.64 -6.69 -13.97
N VAL A 149 14.85 -7.93 -14.40
CA VAL A 149 14.92 -9.16 -13.58
C VAL A 149 13.57 -9.75 -13.16
N LYS A 150 13.23 -10.91 -13.76
CA LYS A 150 12.27 -11.85 -13.16
C LYS A 150 12.68 -12.10 -11.71
N PRO A 151 11.75 -12.16 -10.73
CA PRO A 151 12.09 -12.66 -9.41
C PRO A 151 12.90 -13.94 -9.54
N GLU A 152 14.12 -13.96 -9.01
CA GLU A 152 14.79 -15.22 -8.74
C GLU A 152 13.84 -16.05 -7.87
N LYS A 153 13.63 -17.32 -8.21
CA LYS A 153 12.73 -18.21 -7.45
C LYS A 153 13.05 -18.21 -5.95
N GLU A 154 14.32 -17.99 -5.61
CA GLU A 154 14.86 -17.86 -4.26
C GLU A 154 14.40 -16.60 -3.52
N LYS A 155 14.08 -15.50 -4.21
CA LYS A 155 13.57 -14.29 -3.56
C LYS A 155 12.07 -14.36 -3.28
N LEU A 156 11.32 -15.12 -4.09
CA LEU A 156 9.90 -15.37 -3.84
C LEU A 156 9.66 -16.45 -2.79
N SER A 157 10.61 -17.36 -2.57
CA SER A 157 10.48 -18.39 -1.52
C SER A 157 10.45 -17.78 -0.11
N ALA A 158 11.02 -16.58 0.07
CA ALA A 158 10.96 -15.79 1.30
C ALA A 158 9.54 -15.28 1.64
N LEU A 159 8.62 -15.27 0.67
CA LEU A 159 7.22 -14.92 0.91
C LEU A 159 6.44 -16.16 1.39
N SER A 160 5.50 -15.94 2.30
CA SER A 160 4.55 -17.00 2.69
C SER A 160 3.75 -17.51 1.48
N LYS A 161 3.25 -18.73 1.57
CA LYS A 161 2.45 -19.35 0.48
C LYS A 161 1.26 -18.46 0.11
N LEU A 162 0.60 -17.87 1.10
CA LEU A 162 -0.56 -17.00 0.93
C LEU A 162 -0.20 -15.72 0.16
N LYS A 163 0.92 -15.05 0.52
CA LYS A 163 1.39 -13.85 -0.18
C LYS A 163 1.75 -14.14 -1.64
N ARG A 164 2.36 -15.32 -1.90
CA ARG A 164 2.65 -15.76 -3.28
C ARG A 164 1.39 -15.99 -4.11
N GLN A 165 0.34 -16.51 -3.50
CA GLN A 165 -0.95 -16.72 -4.17
C GLN A 165 -1.66 -15.40 -4.48
N ASN A 166 -1.50 -14.40 -3.61
CA ASN A 166 -2.13 -13.09 -3.74
C ASN A 166 -1.25 -12.06 -4.46
N LEU A 167 -0.19 -12.49 -5.13
CA LEU A 167 0.66 -11.66 -5.98
C LEU A 167 0.23 -11.80 -7.44
N LYS A 168 -0.29 -10.71 -8.02
CA LYS A 168 -0.67 -10.64 -9.44
C LYS A 168 0.34 -9.78 -10.19
N ILE A 169 0.92 -10.33 -11.25
CA ILE A 169 1.83 -9.62 -12.15
C ILE A 169 1.10 -9.49 -13.48
N VAL A 170 0.76 -8.27 -13.86
CA VAL A 170 -0.13 -7.95 -14.99
C VAL A 170 0.60 -7.05 -15.98
N ARG A 171 0.12 -6.96 -17.22
CA ARG A 171 0.64 -6.04 -18.24
C ARG A 171 -0.08 -4.70 -18.16
N GLU A 172 0.53 -3.64 -18.68
CA GLU A 172 -0.08 -2.29 -18.70
C GLU A 172 -1.43 -2.24 -19.42
N GLN A 173 -1.57 -3.01 -20.49
CA GLN A 173 -2.82 -3.19 -21.24
C GLN A 173 -3.92 -3.98 -20.50
N ASP A 174 -3.62 -4.60 -19.36
CA ASP A 174 -4.62 -5.32 -18.57
C ASP A 174 -5.48 -4.33 -17.76
N ASP A 175 -6.74 -4.68 -17.51
CA ASP A 175 -7.66 -3.87 -16.68
C ASP A 175 -7.24 -3.93 -15.19
N GLY A 176 -6.24 -3.13 -14.82
CA GLY A 176 -5.76 -2.96 -13.44
C GLY A 176 -6.88 -2.74 -12.40
N PRO A 177 -7.89 -1.89 -12.70
CA PRO A 177 -9.10 -1.76 -11.88
C PRO A 177 -9.82 -3.08 -11.59
N GLN A 178 -10.02 -3.92 -12.62
CA GLN A 178 -10.62 -5.25 -12.43
C GLN A 178 -9.72 -6.16 -11.58
N GLN A 179 -8.40 -6.11 -11.79
CA GLN A 179 -7.44 -6.90 -11.00
C GLN A 179 -7.47 -6.55 -9.51
N ILE A 180 -7.61 -5.25 -9.19
CA ILE A 180 -7.79 -4.77 -7.81
C ILE A 180 -9.07 -5.36 -7.21
N LEU A 181 -10.19 -5.35 -7.95
CA LEU A 181 -11.47 -5.88 -7.47
C LEU A 181 -11.41 -7.39 -7.22
N ASP A 182 -10.87 -8.15 -8.17
CA ASP A 182 -10.75 -9.60 -8.05
C ASP A 182 -9.89 -9.98 -6.85
N LEU A 183 -8.75 -9.30 -6.70
CA LEU A 183 -7.85 -9.53 -5.57
C LEU A 183 -8.49 -9.13 -4.23
N LEU A 184 -9.23 -8.01 -4.18
CA LEU A 184 -9.98 -7.63 -2.98
C LEU A 184 -11.01 -8.69 -2.61
N GLN A 185 -11.72 -9.26 -3.58
CA GLN A 185 -12.69 -10.33 -3.33
C GLN A 185 -12.02 -11.62 -2.82
N GLU A 186 -10.86 -11.98 -3.36
CA GLU A 186 -10.06 -13.12 -2.90
C GLU A 186 -9.59 -12.91 -1.46
N VAL A 187 -8.94 -11.78 -1.17
CA VAL A 187 -8.38 -11.47 0.15
C VAL A 187 -9.46 -11.27 1.20
N SER A 188 -10.64 -10.75 0.83
CA SER A 188 -11.75 -10.55 1.76
C SER A 188 -12.37 -11.87 2.27
N LYS A 189 -12.04 -13.02 1.68
CA LYS A 189 -12.46 -14.35 2.17
C LYS A 189 -11.59 -14.84 3.34
N ILE A 190 -10.43 -14.23 3.55
CA ILE A 190 -9.50 -14.57 4.63
C ILE A 190 -10.01 -13.93 5.93
N SER A 191 -9.91 -14.66 7.04
CA SER A 191 -10.35 -14.13 8.34
C SER A 191 -9.50 -12.93 8.78
N ARG A 192 -10.08 -12.00 9.53
CA ARG A 192 -9.40 -10.78 9.99
C ARG A 192 -8.17 -11.12 10.84
N GLU A 193 -8.29 -12.17 11.65
CA GLU A 193 -7.24 -12.69 12.52
C GLU A 193 -6.09 -13.25 11.68
N GLU A 194 -6.39 -14.05 10.65
CA GLU A 194 -5.38 -14.64 9.77
C GLU A 194 -4.63 -13.57 8.95
N LEU A 195 -5.32 -12.51 8.51
CA LEU A 195 -4.67 -11.37 7.85
C LEU A 195 -3.62 -10.71 8.75
N VAL A 196 -3.98 -10.45 10.02
CA VAL A 196 -3.08 -9.84 11.01
C VAL A 196 -1.91 -10.76 11.34
N VAL A 197 -2.17 -12.06 11.59
CA VAL A 197 -1.12 -13.04 11.89
C VAL A 197 -0.13 -13.15 10.72
N THR A 198 -0.62 -13.29 9.49
CA THR A 198 0.24 -13.40 8.30
C THR A 198 1.14 -12.18 8.12
N ARG A 199 0.63 -10.97 8.40
CA ARG A 199 1.42 -9.74 8.34
C ARG A 199 2.49 -9.67 9.42
N LEU A 200 2.16 -10.07 10.65
CA LEU A 200 3.12 -10.13 11.75
C LEU A 200 4.23 -11.16 11.48
N GLU A 201 3.89 -12.33 10.97
CA GLU A 201 4.87 -13.36 10.58
C GLU A 201 5.79 -12.88 9.46
N SER A 202 5.21 -12.27 8.41
CA SER A 202 5.99 -11.71 7.29
C SER A 202 6.93 -10.60 7.76
N PHE A 203 6.49 -9.79 8.74
CA PHE A 203 7.33 -8.76 9.34
C PHE A 203 8.51 -9.36 10.12
N SER A 204 8.28 -10.37 10.96
CA SER A 204 9.36 -11.03 11.73
C SER A 204 10.43 -11.64 10.82
N LEU A 205 10.02 -12.33 9.75
CA LEU A 205 10.94 -12.90 8.74
C LEU A 205 11.76 -11.82 8.03
N SER A 206 11.20 -10.63 7.82
CA SER A 206 11.91 -9.52 7.18
C SER A 206 12.96 -8.87 8.08
N VAL A 207 12.80 -8.94 9.40
CA VAL A 207 13.75 -8.41 10.40
C VAL A 207 14.94 -9.35 10.59
N GLU A 208 14.70 -10.66 10.56
CA GLU A 208 15.77 -11.67 10.70
C GLU A 208 16.73 -11.68 9.51
N ASN A 209 16.23 -11.45 8.29
CA ASN A 209 17.04 -11.36 7.07
C ASN A 209 17.85 -10.05 6.91
N GLN A 210 17.78 -9.14 7.90
CA GLN A 210 18.53 -7.87 7.91
C GLN A 210 19.64 -7.82 8.96
N ARG A 211 19.83 -8.90 9.75
CA ARG A 211 20.94 -9.08 10.68
C ARG A 211 22.01 -9.98 10.06
#